data_AF-A0A5S9M8G1-F1
#
_entry.id   AF-A0A5S9M8G1-F1
#
_cell.length_a   1.000
_cell.length_b   1.000
_cell.length_c   1.000
_cell.angle_alpha   90.00
_cell.angle_beta   90.00
_cell.angle_gamma   90.00
#
_symmetry.space_group_name_H-M   'P 1'
#
loop_
_entity.id
_entity.type
_entity.pdbx_description
1 polymer ?
#
loop_
_entity_poly.entity_id
_entity_poly.type
_entity_poly.pdbx_seq_one_letter_code
_entity_poly.pdbx_strand_id
1 'polypeptide(L)'
;MIASGIQIPNDGTVLLTVADKDKEEGLEIARRFHSIGYHILATEGTANYLKQASIPSSVVGKIGEEGKNLLDVIRNGEAQFVINTLTKGKQPARDGFRIRRESVENGWLA
;
A
#
# COMPACT_ATOMS: atom_id res chain seq x y z
N MET A 1 24.15 -1.34 3.59
CA MET A 1 23.55 -1.24 4.94
C MET A 1 22.37 -2.19 4.97
N ILE A 2 22.31 -3.07 5.98
CA ILE A 2 21.32 -4.15 6.07
C ILE A 2 20.41 -3.82 7.27
N ALA A 3 19.13 -3.56 7.02
CA ALA A 3 18.12 -3.36 8.05
C ALA A 3 17.06 -4.45 7.87
N SER A 4 17.14 -5.49 8.72
CA SER A 4 16.39 -6.75 8.63
C SER A 4 16.69 -7.56 7.35
N GLY A 5 16.83 -8.88 7.45
CA GLY A 5 17.24 -9.78 6.36
C GLY A 5 16.22 -9.94 5.21
N ILE A 6 15.47 -8.88 4.89
CA ILE A 6 14.55 -8.82 3.77
C ILE A 6 15.39 -8.49 2.53
N GLN A 7 15.70 -9.51 1.74
CA GLN A 7 16.11 -9.29 0.36
C GLN A 7 14.92 -8.63 -0.35
N ILE A 8 15.01 -7.33 -0.57
CA ILE A 8 14.04 -6.61 -1.40
C ILE A 8 14.24 -7.14 -2.83
N PRO A 9 13.26 -7.84 -3.42
CA PRO A 9 13.41 -8.33 -4.78
C PRO A 9 13.67 -7.15 -5.74
N ASN A 10 14.38 -7.36 -6.85
CA ASN A 10 14.75 -6.28 -7.77
C ASN A 10 13.58 -5.81 -8.64
N ASP A 11 12.43 -6.47 -8.52
CA ASP A 11 11.19 -6.18 -9.24
C ASP A 11 10.03 -6.66 -8.36
N GLY A 12 8.86 -6.10 -8.58
CA GLY A 12 7.66 -6.49 -7.86
C GLY A 12 6.64 -5.37 -7.86
N THR A 13 5.67 -5.52 -6.96
CA THR A 13 4.54 -4.60 -6.83
C THR A 13 4.48 -4.07 -5.41
N VAL A 14 4.34 -2.76 -5.28
CA VAL A 14 4.07 -2.07 -4.02
C VAL A 14 2.64 -1.53 -4.02
N LEU A 15 1.92 -1.77 -2.93
CA LEU A 15 0.60 -1.23 -2.68
C LEU A 15 0.71 0.04 -1.82
N LEU A 16 0.29 1.18 -2.34
CA LEU A 16 0.34 2.50 -1.70
C LEU A 16 -1.05 3.01 -1.34
N THR A 17 -1.26 3.32 -0.08
CA THR A 17 -2.51 3.89 0.42
C THR A 17 -2.17 5.06 1.34
N VAL A 18 -2.27 6.27 0.81
CA VAL A 18 -1.73 7.45 1.48
C VAL A 18 -2.85 8.41 1.84
N ALA A 19 -2.81 8.96 3.05
CA ALA A 19 -3.72 10.00 3.50
C ALA A 19 -3.34 11.32 2.81
N ASP A 20 -4.31 12.22 2.60
CA ASP A 20 -4.04 13.47 1.87
C ASP A 20 -2.93 14.31 2.50
N LYS A 21 -2.82 14.33 3.83
CA LYS A 21 -1.76 15.03 4.57
C LYS A 21 -0.35 14.45 4.36
N ASP A 22 -0.25 13.17 3.99
CA ASP A 22 1.01 12.43 3.86
C ASP A 22 1.36 12.20 2.38
N LYS A 23 0.63 12.82 1.44
CA LYS A 23 0.80 12.61 0.00
C LYS A 23 2.17 13.00 -0.52
N GLU A 24 2.76 14.06 0.01
CA GLU A 24 4.12 14.50 -0.36
C GLU A 24 5.16 13.42 -0.05
N GLU A 25 5.14 12.89 1.19
CA GLU A 25 6.00 11.77 1.61
C GLU A 25 5.70 10.50 0.78
N GLY A 26 4.41 10.21 0.56
CA GLY A 26 3.99 9.08 -0.26
C GLY A 26 4.50 9.16 -1.70
N LEU A 27 4.60 10.36 -2.29
CA LEU A 27 5.17 10.55 -3.61
C LEU A 27 6.67 10.30 -3.63
N GLU A 28 7.41 10.73 -2.61
CA GLU A 28 8.85 10.45 -2.52
C GLU A 28 9.11 8.95 -2.45
N ILE A 29 8.32 8.24 -1.64
CA ILE A 29 8.35 6.78 -1.54
C ILE A 29 8.04 6.13 -2.89
N ALA A 30 6.96 6.55 -3.54
CA ALA A 30 6.57 6.05 -4.86
C ALA A 30 7.67 6.25 -5.92
N ARG A 31 8.33 7.41 -5.93
CA ARG A 31 9.46 7.69 -6.83
C ARG A 31 10.61 6.71 -6.63
N ARG A 32 10.95 6.40 -5.37
CA ARG A 32 12.03 5.47 -5.05
C ARG A 32 11.69 4.06 -5.55
N PHE A 33 10.49 3.57 -5.32
CA PHE A 33 10.03 2.26 -5.83
C PHE A 33 10.01 2.21 -7.36
N HIS A 34 9.44 3.23 -8.00
CA HIS A 34 9.44 3.31 -9.47
C HIS A 34 10.86 3.32 -10.05
N SER A 35 11.80 4.05 -9.42
CA SER A 35 13.20 4.12 -9.86
C SER A 35 13.94 2.78 -9.78
N ILE A 36 13.49 1.86 -8.93
CA ILE A 36 14.06 0.51 -8.80
C ILE A 36 13.25 -0.56 -9.54
N GLY A 37 12.30 -0.15 -10.39
CA GLY A 37 11.56 -1.05 -11.29
C GLY A 37 10.24 -1.56 -10.76
N TYR A 38 9.79 -1.16 -9.56
CA TYR A 38 8.55 -1.68 -9.00
C TYR A 38 7.31 -1.09 -9.66
N HIS A 39 6.30 -1.94 -9.84
CA HIS A 39 4.94 -1.55 -10.15
C HIS A 39 4.25 -0.97 -8.92
N ILE A 40 3.46 0.09 -9.11
CA ILE A 40 2.74 0.75 -8.03
C ILE A 40 1.24 0.49 -8.20
N LEU A 41 0.64 -0.16 -7.21
CA LEU A 41 -0.81 -0.19 -7.01
C LEU A 41 -1.17 0.87 -6.00
N ALA A 42 -2.23 1.63 -6.23
CA ALA A 42 -2.65 2.65 -5.28
C ALA A 42 -4.16 2.85 -5.27
N THR A 43 -4.71 3.27 -4.12
CA THR A 43 -6.12 3.71 -4.07
C THR A 43 -6.32 4.93 -4.98
N GLU A 44 -7.53 5.12 -5.52
CA GLU A 44 -7.84 6.16 -6.50
C GLU A 44 -7.26 7.55 -6.14
N GLY A 45 -7.52 8.03 -4.93
CA GLY A 45 -7.04 9.34 -4.48
C GLY A 45 -5.51 9.46 -4.41
N THR A 46 -4.82 8.34 -4.14
CA THR A 46 -3.36 8.27 -4.16
C THR A 46 -2.84 8.20 -5.60
N ALA A 47 -3.41 7.31 -6.43
CA ALA A 47 -3.03 7.14 -7.84
C ALA A 47 -3.16 8.45 -8.63
N ASN A 48 -4.25 9.20 -8.39
CA ASN A 48 -4.45 10.51 -9.02
C ASN A 48 -3.39 11.54 -8.62
N TYR A 49 -2.88 11.47 -7.39
CA TYR A 49 -1.79 12.35 -6.95
C TYR A 49 -0.45 11.95 -7.57
N LEU A 50 -0.16 10.64 -7.64
CA LEU A 50 1.05 10.12 -8.29
C LEU A 50 1.08 10.45 -9.79
N LYS A 51 -0.06 10.34 -10.47
CA LYS A 51 -0.20 10.67 -11.90
C LYS A 51 0.15 12.14 -12.19
N GLN A 52 -0.25 13.07 -11.31
CA GLN A 52 0.11 14.49 -11.46
C GLN A 52 1.62 14.73 -11.38
N ALA A 53 2.34 13.84 -10.70
CA ALA A 53 3.79 13.86 -10.56
C ALA A 53 4.51 12.97 -11.60
N SER A 54 3.79 12.52 -12.63
CA SER A 54 4.28 11.62 -13.70
C SER A 54 4.80 10.27 -13.21
N ILE A 55 4.25 9.76 -12.09
CA ILE A 55 4.54 8.43 -11.59
C ILE A 55 3.42 7.47 -12.02
N PRO A 56 3.73 6.43 -12.81
CA PRO A 56 2.72 5.46 -13.24
C PRO A 56 2.27 4.60 -12.05
N SER A 57 0.95 4.44 -11.91
CA SER A 57 0.33 3.57 -10.91
C SER A 57 -1.01 3.04 -11.39
N SER A 58 -1.36 1.82 -11.00
CA SER A 58 -2.69 1.24 -11.27
C SER A 58 -3.60 1.43 -10.06
N VAL A 59 -4.88 1.69 -10.32
CA VAL A 59 -5.88 1.88 -9.26
C VAL A 59 -6.31 0.55 -8.68
N VAL A 60 -6.43 0.47 -7.36
CA VAL A 60 -7.08 -0.63 -6.63
C VAL A 60 -8.21 -0.11 -5.75
N GLY A 61 -9.31 -0.86 -5.69
CA GLY A 61 -10.48 -0.50 -4.89
C GLY A 61 -10.22 -0.59 -3.38
N LYS A 62 -10.98 0.19 -2.61
CA LYS A 62 -11.05 0.10 -1.15
C LYS A 62 -11.75 -1.18 -0.69
N ILE A 63 -11.52 -1.55 0.57
CA ILE A 63 -12.19 -2.69 1.18
C ILE A 63 -13.71 -2.48 1.09
N GLY A 64 -14.41 -3.45 0.49
CA GLY A 64 -15.86 -3.42 0.31
C GLY A 64 -16.35 -2.72 -0.97
N GLU A 65 -15.46 -2.22 -1.82
CA GLU A 65 -15.82 -1.82 -3.19
C GLU A 65 -15.95 -3.04 -4.11
N GLU A 66 -16.79 -2.95 -5.14
CA GLU A 66 -16.97 -4.03 -6.12
C GLU A 66 -15.70 -4.24 -6.96
N GLY A 67 -15.42 -5.50 -7.30
CA GLY A 67 -14.21 -5.88 -8.02
C GLY A 67 -13.00 -6.05 -7.10
N LYS A 68 -11.80 -5.96 -7.69
CA LYS A 68 -10.54 -6.22 -7.00
C LYS A 68 -10.21 -5.08 -6.04
N ASN A 69 -10.10 -5.41 -4.75
CA ASN A 69 -9.78 -4.47 -3.69
C ASN A 69 -8.43 -4.78 -3.03
N LEU A 70 -8.00 -3.91 -2.09
CA LEU A 70 -6.72 -4.06 -1.39
C LEU A 70 -6.57 -5.41 -0.67
N LEU A 71 -7.67 -5.95 -0.12
CA LEU A 71 -7.67 -7.21 0.61
C LEU A 71 -7.36 -8.37 -0.35
N ASP A 72 -7.89 -8.33 -1.56
CA ASP A 72 -7.59 -9.33 -2.60
C ASP A 72 -6.12 -9.28 -3.01
N VAL A 73 -5.57 -8.08 -3.24
CA VAL A 73 -4.15 -7.87 -3.59
C VAL A 73 -3.23 -8.47 -2.52
N ILE A 74 -3.55 -8.24 -1.24
CA ILE A 74 -2.77 -8.74 -0.12
C ILE A 74 -2.89 -10.27 -0.01
N ARG A 75 -4.12 -10.81 -0.05
CA ARG A 75 -4.38 -12.24 0.12
C ARG A 75 -3.78 -13.09 -1.00
N ASN A 76 -3.76 -12.56 -2.22
CA ASN A 76 -3.20 -13.25 -3.38
C ASN A 76 -1.66 -13.10 -3.48
N GLY A 77 -1.02 -12.37 -2.56
CA GLY A 77 0.42 -12.13 -2.61
C GLY A 77 0.88 -11.27 -3.79
N GLU A 78 -0.04 -10.48 -4.36
CA GLU A 78 0.21 -9.69 -5.57
C GLU A 78 1.03 -8.43 -5.28
N ALA A 79 1.09 -8.00 -4.01
CA ALA A 79 1.98 -6.94 -3.57
C ALA A 79 3.00 -7.49 -2.56
N GLN A 80 4.28 -7.19 -2.79
CA GLN A 80 5.39 -7.58 -1.89
C GLN A 80 5.56 -6.57 -0.76
N PHE A 81 5.14 -5.32 -0.97
CA PHE A 81 5.16 -4.27 0.02
C PHE A 81 3.81 -3.58 0.11
N VAL A 82 3.40 -3.24 1.33
CA VAL A 82 2.19 -2.46 1.60
C VAL A 82 2.59 -1.24 2.42
N ILE A 83 2.28 -0.05 1.89
CA ILE A 83 2.57 1.23 2.54
C ILE A 83 1.24 1.93 2.79
N ASN A 84 0.85 1.95 4.06
CA ASN A 84 -0.38 2.55 4.53
C ASN A 84 -0.09 3.71 5.49
N THR A 85 -0.64 4.89 5.22
CA THR A 85 -0.65 6.00 6.18
C THR A 85 -2.09 6.31 6.59
N LEU A 86 -2.32 6.49 7.88
CA LEU A 86 -3.66 6.65 8.45
C LEU A 86 -4.23 8.05 8.15
N THR A 87 -5.40 8.10 7.49
CA THR A 87 -6.20 9.32 7.38
C THR A 87 -6.90 9.57 8.72
N LYS A 88 -6.65 10.73 9.37
CA LYS A 88 -7.46 11.15 10.52
C LYS A 88 -8.91 11.37 10.04
N GLY A 89 -9.88 10.64 10.62
CA GLY A 89 -11.30 10.99 10.52
C GLY A 89 -12.26 10.02 9.83
N LYS A 90 -11.82 8.94 9.17
CA LYS A 90 -12.73 7.86 8.70
C LYS A 90 -12.29 6.52 9.26
N GLN A 91 -12.92 6.15 10.39
CA GLN A 91 -12.89 4.83 11.06
C GLN A 91 -11.56 4.03 11.03
N PRO A 92 -10.43 4.58 11.51
CA PRO A 92 -9.18 3.81 11.66
C PRO A 92 -9.32 2.62 12.63
N ALA A 93 -10.29 2.69 13.55
CA ALA A 93 -10.47 1.70 14.60
C ALA A 93 -11.12 0.39 14.14
N ARG A 94 -11.84 0.34 13.00
CA ARG A 94 -12.49 -0.89 12.54
C ARG A 94 -11.60 -1.73 11.63
N ASP A 95 -10.90 -1.09 10.69
CA ASP A 95 -10.04 -1.81 9.74
C ASP A 95 -8.70 -2.21 10.37
N GLY A 96 -8.06 -1.31 11.14
CA GLY A 96 -6.85 -1.66 11.89
C GLY A 96 -7.08 -2.76 12.93
N PHE A 97 -8.29 -2.82 13.49
CA PHE A 97 -8.70 -3.89 14.42
C PHE A 97 -8.99 -5.22 13.70
N ARG A 98 -9.58 -5.19 12.50
CA ARG A 98 -9.76 -6.39 11.67
C ARG A 98 -8.43 -6.97 11.20
N ILE A 99 -7.51 -6.11 10.74
CA ILE A 99 -6.17 -6.53 10.28
C ILE A 99 -5.34 -7.10 11.45
N ARG A 100 -5.40 -6.47 12.63
CA ARG A 100 -4.74 -6.99 13.85
C ARG A 100 -5.33 -8.31 14.31
N ARG A 101 -6.66 -8.46 14.25
CA ARG A 101 -7.32 -9.71 14.63
C ARG A 101 -6.93 -10.86 13.69
N GLU A 102 -6.98 -10.64 12.39
CA GLU A 102 -6.58 -11.65 11.39
C GLU A 102 -5.09 -12.00 11.50
N SER A 103 -4.22 -11.06 11.86
CA SER A 103 -2.77 -11.34 12.06
C SER A 103 -2.50 -12.20 13.29
N VAL A 104 -3.25 -12.00 14.38
CA VAL A 104 -3.14 -12.83 15.60
C VAL A 104 -3.68 -14.24 15.36
N GLU A 105 -4.77 -14.39 14.59
CA GLU A 105 -5.34 -15.70 14.26
C GLU A 105 -4.47 -16.52 13.30
N ASN A 106 -3.60 -15.88 12.51
CA ASN A 106 -2.65 -16.54 11.58
C ASN A 106 -1.19 -16.56 12.07
N GLY A 107 -0.91 -16.16 13.30
CA GLY A 107 0.41 -16.34 13.93
C GLY A 107 1.49 -15.32 13.53
N TRP A 108 1.12 -14.15 13.02
CA TRP A 108 2.09 -13.08 12.72
C TRP A 108 2.02 -11.99 13.79
N LEU A 109 3.13 -11.80 14.51
CA LEU A 109 3.28 -10.79 15.55
C LEU A 109 3.31 -9.39 14.93
N ALA A 110 2.44 -8.51 15.44
CA ALA A 110 2.29 -7.11 15.05
C ALA A 110 3.39 -6.20 15.62
#